data_AF-A0A9W8CHV8-F1
#
_entry.id   AF-A0A9W8CHV8-F1
#
_cell.length_a   1.000
_cell.length_b   1.000
_cell.length_c   1.000
_cell.angle_alpha   90.00
_cell.angle_beta   90.00
_cell.angle_gamma   90.00
#
_symmetry.space_group_name_H-M   'P 1'
#
loop_
_entity.id
_entity.type
_entity.pdbx_description
1 polymer ?
#
loop_
_entity_poly.entity_id
_entity_poly.type
_entity_poly.pdbx_seq_one_letter_code
_entity_poly.pdbx_strand_id
1 'polypeptide(L)'
;MSTLRELEQRARASDIEINARVCLNMSHFKATMRELRKVDDNIILRINSTNTASTDECLALFRVLQTAYARREHDISYCLNVLDEKLKQSPKSFTLQSQRDWIDSEKSVEDIVQKRSLDVFKSRCKYFDFPADFGNYSKEMSEKR
;
A
#
# COMPACT_ATOMS: atom_id res chain seq x y z
N MET A 1 15.76 19.32 6.52
CA MET A 1 14.84 18.25 6.97
C MET A 1 13.55 18.42 6.18
N SER A 2 13.06 17.38 5.51
CA SER A 2 11.77 17.47 4.79
C SER A 2 10.60 17.53 5.76
N THR A 3 9.60 18.36 5.47
CA THR A 3 8.40 18.47 6.31
C THR A 3 7.55 17.20 6.26
N LEU A 4 6.71 16.95 7.28
CA LEU A 4 5.78 15.81 7.28
C LEU A 4 4.92 15.78 6.00
N ARG A 5 4.48 16.95 5.52
CA ARG A 5 3.73 17.09 4.26
C ARG A 5 4.51 16.63 3.04
N GLU A 6 5.79 16.96 2.94
CA GLU A 6 6.65 16.48 1.84
C GLU A 6 6.82 14.96 1.90
N LEU A 7 6.94 14.38 3.09
CA LEU A 7 7.07 12.93 3.26
C LEU A 7 5.78 12.21 2.86
N GLU A 8 4.62 12.76 3.21
CA GLU A 8 3.31 12.24 2.79
C GLU A 8 3.10 12.38 1.28
N GLN A 9 3.48 13.51 0.66
CA GLN A 9 3.40 13.70 -0.78
C GLN A 9 4.26 12.67 -1.53
N ARG A 10 5.49 12.42 -1.05
CA ARG A 10 6.36 11.36 -1.60
C ARG A 10 5.74 9.98 -1.41
N ALA A 11 5.12 9.71 -0.25
CA ALA A 11 4.44 8.44 0.02
C ALA A 11 3.21 8.22 -0.88
N ARG A 12 2.50 9.29 -1.24
CA ARG A 12 1.41 9.23 -2.23
C ARG A 12 1.93 8.98 -3.64
N ALA A 13 3.20 9.25 -3.92
CA ALA A 13 3.80 9.25 -5.25
C ALA A 13 2.91 10.00 -6.26
N SER A 14 2.68 11.29 -6.02
CA SER A 14 1.75 12.12 -6.81
C SER A 14 2.00 12.12 -8.31
N ASP A 15 3.24 11.87 -8.72
CA ASP A 15 3.64 11.84 -10.14
C ASP A 15 3.20 10.55 -10.84
N ILE A 16 2.67 9.58 -10.09
CA ILE A 16 2.17 8.30 -10.60
C ILE A 16 0.66 8.28 -10.46
N GLU A 17 -0.03 8.35 -11.59
CA GLU A 17 -1.49 8.31 -11.66
C GLU A 17 -1.96 6.95 -12.20
N ILE A 18 -2.90 6.31 -11.48
CA ILE A 18 -3.60 5.14 -11.97
C ILE A 18 -4.88 5.58 -12.68
N ASN A 19 -5.01 5.14 -13.93
CA ASN A 19 -6.17 5.37 -14.77
C ASN A 19 -6.58 4.06 -15.47
N ALA A 20 -7.71 4.08 -16.17
CA ALA A 20 -8.26 2.89 -16.83
C ALA A 20 -7.27 2.20 -17.79
N ARG A 21 -6.39 2.95 -18.47
CA ARG A 21 -5.38 2.38 -19.38
C ARG A 21 -4.33 1.58 -18.62
N VAL A 22 -3.93 2.03 -17.42
CA VAL A 22 -3.02 1.29 -16.54
C VAL A 22 -3.68 -0.01 -16.08
N CYS A 23 -4.94 0.06 -15.61
CA CYS A 23 -5.67 -1.11 -15.13
C CYS A 23 -5.88 -2.18 -16.20
N LEU A 24 -6.00 -1.78 -17.47
CA LEU A 24 -6.14 -2.69 -18.62
C LEU A 24 -4.80 -3.20 -19.17
N ASN A 25 -3.67 -2.66 -18.73
CA ASN A 25 -2.35 -3.13 -19.11
C ASN A 25 -1.64 -3.77 -17.90
N MET A 26 -1.68 -5.11 -17.84
CA MET A 26 -1.11 -5.88 -16.73
C MET A 26 0.35 -5.54 -16.42
N SER A 27 1.18 -5.39 -17.46
CA SER A 27 2.61 -5.06 -17.29
C SER A 27 2.80 -3.67 -16.71
N HIS A 28 1.97 -2.70 -17.14
CA HIS A 28 2.02 -1.35 -16.61
C HIS A 28 1.56 -1.32 -15.14
N PHE A 29 0.43 -1.96 -14.82
CA PHE A 29 -0.05 -2.05 -13.45
C PHE A 29 1.00 -2.68 -12.52
N LYS A 30 1.65 -3.78 -12.93
CA LYS A 30 2.75 -4.41 -12.18
C LYS A 30 3.91 -3.46 -11.92
N ALA A 31 4.31 -2.69 -12.92
CA ALA A 31 5.38 -1.70 -12.78
C ALA A 31 4.99 -0.59 -11.81
N THR A 32 3.76 -0.09 -11.90
CA THR A 32 3.21 0.92 -10.99
C THR A 32 3.19 0.43 -9.55
N MET A 33 2.64 -0.76 -9.28
CA MET A 33 2.60 -1.31 -7.92
C MET A 33 3.98 -1.53 -7.33
N ARG A 34 4.96 -1.95 -8.13
CA ARG A 34 6.36 -2.05 -7.69
C ARG A 34 6.92 -0.69 -7.27
N GLU A 35 6.66 0.36 -8.05
CA GLU A 35 7.14 1.70 -7.73
C GLU A 35 6.49 2.24 -6.44
N LEU A 36 5.17 2.05 -6.28
CA LEU A 36 4.43 2.44 -5.08
C LEU A 36 4.88 1.66 -3.81
N ARG A 37 5.45 0.47 -3.97
CA ARG A 37 5.98 -0.36 -2.87
C ARG A 37 7.42 -0.03 -2.49
N LYS A 38 8.11 0.89 -3.18
CA LYS A 38 9.45 1.33 -2.76
C LYS A 38 9.49 1.91 -1.35
N VAL A 39 8.37 2.46 -0.86
CA VAL A 39 8.26 2.91 0.54
C VAL A 39 8.49 1.77 1.53
N ASP A 40 8.01 0.57 1.20
CA ASP A 40 8.14 -0.65 1.97
C ASP A 40 9.50 -1.31 1.75
N ASP A 41 9.97 -1.43 0.50
CA ASP A 41 11.28 -2.01 0.19
C ASP A 41 12.43 -1.27 0.92
N ASN A 42 12.26 0.04 1.14
CA ASN A 42 13.22 0.88 1.84
C ASN A 42 12.93 1.05 3.33
N ILE A 43 12.01 0.29 3.93
CA ILE A 43 11.62 0.46 5.34
C ILE A 43 12.82 0.32 6.28
N ILE A 44 13.72 -0.62 6.03
CA ILE A 44 14.93 -0.83 6.84
C ILE A 44 15.85 0.39 6.77
N LEU A 45 16.10 0.92 5.57
CA LEU A 45 16.95 2.10 5.39
C LEU A 45 16.34 3.33 6.07
N ARG A 46 15.02 3.48 5.96
CA ARG A 46 14.30 4.61 6.53
C ARG A 46 14.22 4.54 8.05
N ILE A 47 14.01 3.35 8.62
CA ILE A 47 13.97 3.22 10.08
C ILE A 47 15.37 3.34 10.71
N ASN A 48 16.42 2.91 10.01
CA ASN A 48 17.81 3.12 10.46
C ASN A 48 18.20 4.61 10.51
N SER A 49 17.48 5.46 9.77
CA SER A 49 17.68 6.92 9.77
C SER A 49 16.64 7.68 10.60
N THR A 50 15.72 6.97 11.28
CA THR A 50 14.70 7.55 12.15
C THR A 50 15.16 7.47 13.60
N ASN A 51 14.99 8.54 14.39
CA ASN A 51 15.22 8.46 15.84
C ASN A 51 14.11 7.66 16.50
N THR A 52 14.36 6.37 16.74
CA THR A 52 13.37 5.43 17.29
C THR A 52 13.02 5.68 18.77
N ALA A 53 13.73 6.59 19.44
CA ALA A 53 13.38 7.06 20.77
C ALA A 53 12.40 8.25 20.75
N SER A 54 12.21 8.90 19.59
CA SER A 54 11.27 10.00 19.42
C SER A 54 9.92 9.50 18.93
N THR A 55 8.88 9.69 19.75
CA THR A 55 7.49 9.34 19.39
C THR A 55 7.03 10.09 18.14
N ASP A 56 7.42 11.37 17.99
CA ASP A 56 7.03 12.20 16.85
C ASP A 56 7.65 11.72 15.53
N GLU A 57 8.91 11.27 15.56
CA GLU A 57 9.57 10.73 14.35
C GLU A 57 9.01 9.35 13.96
N CYS A 58 8.75 8.49 14.94
CA CYS A 58 8.04 7.23 14.70
C CYS A 58 6.62 7.47 14.17
N LEU A 59 5.89 8.46 14.70
CA LEU A 59 4.57 8.86 14.20
C LEU A 59 4.65 9.35 12.75
N ALA A 60 5.66 10.16 12.41
CA ALA A 60 5.86 10.66 11.06
C ALA A 60 6.12 9.53 10.06
N LEU A 61 6.99 8.57 10.40
CA LEU A 61 7.24 7.38 9.59
C LEU A 61 5.98 6.52 9.44
N PHE A 62 5.23 6.37 10.53
CA PHE A 62 3.99 5.60 10.52
C PHE A 62 2.93 6.21 9.60
N ARG A 63 2.72 7.53 9.64
CA ARG A 63 1.80 8.25 8.73
C ARG A 63 2.16 8.09 7.26
N VAL A 64 3.45 8.06 6.95
CA VAL A 64 3.95 7.77 5.60
C VAL A 64 3.52 6.38 5.15
N LEU A 65 3.71 5.36 5.99
CA LEU A 65 3.28 3.99 5.68
C LEU A 65 1.76 3.92 5.46
N GLN A 66 0.98 4.48 6.37
CA GLN A 66 -0.48 4.52 6.24
C GLN A 66 -0.93 5.20 4.95
N THR A 67 -0.32 6.33 4.61
CA THR A 67 -0.64 7.07 3.39
C THR A 67 -0.38 6.23 2.15
N ALA A 68 0.73 5.48 2.14
CA ALA A 68 1.03 4.58 1.03
C ALA A 68 0.07 3.38 0.96
N TYR A 69 -0.30 2.81 2.10
CA TYR A 69 -1.23 1.67 2.17
C TYR A 69 -2.62 2.07 1.66
N ALA A 70 -3.16 3.17 2.18
CA ALA A 70 -4.45 3.70 1.75
C ALA A 70 -4.46 4.04 0.25
N ARG A 71 -3.35 4.59 -0.27
CA ARG A 71 -3.20 4.87 -1.70
C ARG A 71 -3.27 3.58 -2.54
N ARG A 72 -2.51 2.54 -2.16
CA ARG A 72 -2.49 1.28 -2.90
C ARG A 72 -3.81 0.53 -2.83
N GLU A 73 -4.49 0.53 -1.67
CA GLU A 73 -5.82 -0.04 -1.52
C GLU A 73 -6.85 0.63 -2.43
N HIS A 74 -6.85 1.97 -2.47
CA HIS A 74 -7.67 2.74 -3.39
C HIS A 74 -7.40 2.35 -4.85
N ASP A 75 -6.13 2.30 -5.23
CA ASP A 75 -5.71 2.06 -6.61
C ASP A 75 -6.02 0.62 -7.09
N ILE A 76 -5.81 -0.38 -6.23
CA ILE A 76 -6.22 -1.77 -6.50
C ILE A 76 -7.74 -1.85 -6.68
N SER A 77 -8.50 -1.23 -5.78
CA SER A 77 -9.96 -1.24 -5.81
C SER A 77 -10.50 -0.54 -7.06
N TYR A 78 -9.90 0.58 -7.45
CA TYR A 78 -10.22 1.29 -8.68
C TYR A 78 -10.01 0.38 -9.91
N CYS A 79 -8.87 -0.31 -10.00
CA CYS A 79 -8.60 -1.18 -11.14
C CYS A 79 -9.51 -2.41 -11.20
N LEU A 80 -9.91 -2.96 -10.06
CA LEU A 80 -10.92 -4.02 -10.02
C LEU A 80 -12.26 -3.53 -10.59
N ASN A 81 -12.72 -2.34 -10.19
CA ASN A 81 -13.95 -1.76 -10.72
C ASN A 81 -13.88 -1.53 -12.24
N VAL A 82 -12.75 -1.03 -12.76
CA VAL A 82 -12.55 -0.86 -14.22
C VAL A 82 -12.66 -2.20 -14.95
N LEU A 83 -12.05 -3.25 -14.41
CA LEU A 83 -12.09 -4.58 -15.03
C LEU A 83 -13.47 -5.23 -14.92
N ASP A 84 -14.17 -5.06 -13.80
CA ASP A 84 -15.52 -5.56 -13.62
C ASP A 84 -16.49 -4.89 -14.61
N GLU A 85 -16.39 -3.58 -14.84
CA GLU A 85 -17.17 -2.89 -15.89
C GLU A 85 -16.84 -3.39 -17.30
N LYS A 86 -15.58 -3.74 -17.56
CA LYS A 86 -15.16 -4.30 -18.85
C LYS A 86 -15.61 -5.75 -19.03
N LEU A 87 -15.66 -6.53 -17.96
CA LEU A 87 -16.21 -7.88 -17.94
C LEU A 87 -17.72 -7.88 -18.16
N LYS A 88 -18.47 -6.90 -17.61
CA LYS A 88 -19.90 -6.72 -17.94
C LYS A 88 -20.14 -6.52 -19.44
N GLN A 89 -19.24 -5.79 -20.13
CA GLN A 89 -19.30 -5.57 -21.58
C GLN A 89 -18.89 -6.82 -22.38
N SER A 90 -18.00 -7.66 -21.84
CA SER A 90 -17.47 -8.84 -22.52
C SER A 90 -17.31 -10.02 -21.54
N PRO A 91 -18.41 -10.66 -21.11
CA PRO A 91 -18.39 -11.63 -20.01
C PRO A 91 -17.64 -12.93 -20.31
N LYS A 92 -17.37 -13.22 -21.58
CA LYS A 92 -16.62 -14.42 -22.01
C LYS A 92 -15.13 -14.16 -22.23
N SER A 93 -14.63 -12.96 -21.90
CA SER A 93 -13.21 -12.64 -22.09
C SER A 93 -12.36 -13.29 -21.01
N PHE A 94 -11.75 -14.42 -21.37
CA PHE A 94 -10.80 -15.11 -20.49
C PHE A 94 -9.62 -14.23 -20.08
N THR A 95 -9.11 -13.39 -20.98
CA THR A 95 -7.99 -12.48 -20.70
C THR A 95 -8.35 -11.45 -19.64
N LEU A 96 -9.53 -10.84 -19.74
CA LEU A 96 -9.99 -9.86 -18.74
C LEU A 96 -10.23 -10.51 -17.38
N GLN A 97 -10.80 -11.72 -17.37
CA GLN A 97 -11.02 -12.47 -16.12
C GLN A 97 -9.69 -12.82 -15.45
N SER A 98 -8.75 -13.38 -16.21
CA SER A 98 -7.40 -13.70 -15.71
C SER A 98 -6.69 -12.47 -15.14
N GLN A 99 -6.84 -11.32 -15.79
CA GLN A 99 -6.27 -10.07 -15.32
C GLN A 99 -6.95 -9.56 -14.05
N ARG A 100 -8.26 -9.65 -13.95
CA ARG A 100 -9.04 -9.28 -12.76
C ARG A 100 -8.67 -10.14 -11.57
N ASP A 101 -8.57 -11.45 -11.74
CA ASP A 101 -8.18 -12.38 -10.68
C ASP A 101 -6.74 -12.12 -10.21
N TRP A 102 -5.84 -11.79 -11.14
CA TRP A 102 -4.47 -11.41 -10.79
C TRP A 102 -4.44 -10.12 -9.96
N ILE A 103 -5.17 -9.06 -10.36
CA ILE A 103 -5.25 -7.82 -9.57
C ILE A 103 -5.91 -8.08 -8.20
N ASP A 104 -6.89 -8.96 -8.12
CA ASP A 104 -7.53 -9.30 -6.83
C ASP A 104 -6.54 -9.98 -5.88
N SER A 105 -5.64 -10.83 -6.42
CA SER A 105 -4.57 -11.44 -5.65
C SER A 105 -3.58 -10.42 -5.04
N GLU A 106 -3.48 -9.23 -5.62
CA GLU A 106 -2.62 -8.16 -5.08
C GLU A 106 -3.11 -7.64 -3.73
N LYS A 107 -4.38 -7.85 -3.35
CA LYS A 107 -4.84 -7.57 -1.97
C LYS A 107 -4.08 -8.42 -0.96
N SER A 108 -3.91 -9.70 -1.24
CA SER A 108 -3.13 -10.60 -0.38
C SER A 108 -1.65 -10.22 -0.35
N VAL A 109 -1.10 -9.77 -1.49
CA VAL A 109 0.27 -9.25 -1.55
C VAL A 109 0.40 -8.00 -0.67
N GLU A 110 -0.56 -7.08 -0.72
CA GLU A 110 -0.58 -5.90 0.16
C GLU A 110 -0.61 -6.31 1.63
N ASP A 111 -1.43 -7.28 2.01
CA ASP A 111 -1.47 -7.76 3.40
C ASP A 111 -0.10 -8.25 3.89
N ILE A 112 0.61 -8.99 3.04
CA ILE A 112 1.95 -9.49 3.35
C ILE A 112 2.96 -8.33 3.46
N VAL A 113 2.94 -7.40 2.50
CA VAL A 113 3.87 -6.26 2.46
C VAL A 113 3.66 -5.36 3.68
N GLN A 114 2.40 -4.98 3.96
CA GLN A 114 2.05 -4.16 5.12
C GLN A 114 2.50 -4.81 6.43
N LYS A 115 2.19 -6.10 6.60
CA LYS A 115 2.60 -6.84 7.80
C LYS A 115 4.11 -6.81 8.00
N ARG A 116 4.90 -7.10 6.96
CA ARG A 116 6.37 -7.12 7.04
C ARG A 116 6.93 -5.75 7.41
N SER A 117 6.46 -4.69 6.76
CA SER A 117 6.88 -3.32 7.05
C SER A 117 6.51 -2.90 8.48
N LEU A 118 5.31 -3.27 8.94
CA LEU A 118 4.86 -2.99 10.31
C LEU A 118 5.61 -3.79 11.36
N ASP A 119 5.99 -5.04 11.10
CA ASP A 119 6.81 -5.84 12.02
C ASP A 119 8.19 -5.20 12.20
N VAL A 120 8.82 -4.72 11.11
CA VAL A 120 10.05 -3.94 11.17
C VAL A 120 9.85 -2.67 11.99
N PHE A 121 8.79 -1.91 11.71
CA PHE A 121 8.47 -0.69 12.44
C PHE A 121 8.32 -0.93 13.94
N LYS A 122 7.48 -1.89 14.34
CA LYS A 122 7.21 -2.27 15.74
C LYS A 122 8.47 -2.74 16.46
N SER A 123 9.37 -3.45 15.78
CA SER A 123 10.61 -3.94 16.39
C SER A 123 11.56 -2.82 16.85
N ARG A 124 11.47 -1.64 16.22
CA ARG A 124 12.36 -0.49 16.45
C ARG A 124 11.68 0.65 17.20
N CYS A 125 10.47 1.04 16.81
CA CYS A 125 9.67 2.08 17.46
C CYS A 125 8.90 1.54 18.68
N LYS A 126 9.63 1.06 19.70
CA LYS A 126 9.04 0.34 20.86
C LYS A 126 8.19 1.19 21.80
N TYR A 127 8.47 2.49 21.86
CA TYR A 127 7.77 3.45 22.73
C TYR A 127 6.64 4.18 22.00
N PHE A 128 6.38 3.83 20.75
CA PHE A 128 5.27 4.39 19.99
C PHE A 128 3.98 3.67 20.39
N ASP A 129 3.10 4.41 21.07
CA ASP A 129 1.75 3.93 21.35
C ASP A 129 0.90 4.02 20.09
N PHE A 130 0.46 2.87 19.58
CA PHE A 130 -0.50 2.81 18.49
C PHE A 130 -1.84 3.39 18.99
N PRO A 131 -2.42 4.38 18.30
CA PRO A 131 -3.76 4.87 18.64
C PRO A 131 -4.77 3.71 18.67
N ALA A 132 -5.74 3.74 19.59
CA ALA A 132 -6.64 2.60 19.85
C ALA A 132 -7.37 2.08 18.59
N ASP A 133 -7.65 2.96 17.63
CA ASP A 133 -8.28 2.63 16.35
C ASP A 133 -7.41 1.69 15.47
N PHE A 134 -6.09 1.63 15.70
CA PHE A 134 -5.17 0.71 15.02
C PHE A 134 -5.24 -0.73 15.54
N GLY A 135 -5.74 -0.93 16.76
CA GLY A 135 -6.00 -2.25 17.31
C GLY A 135 -7.02 -3.02 16.47
N ASN A 136 -7.98 -2.32 15.86
CA ASN A 136 -8.96 -2.88 14.94
C ASN A 136 -8.35 -3.15 13.56
N TYR A 137 -7.49 -2.27 13.03
CA TYR A 137 -6.79 -2.49 11.75
C TYR A 137 -5.87 -3.72 11.79
N SER A 138 -5.12 -3.92 12.87
CA SER A 138 -4.27 -5.11 13.03
C SER A 138 -5.07 -6.40 13.26
N LYS A 139 -6.23 -6.32 13.92
CA LYS A 139 -7.14 -7.45 14.14
C LYS A 139 -7.86 -7.88 12.87
N GLU A 140 -8.37 -6.94 12.08
CA GLU A 140 -9.02 -7.20 10.80
C GLU A 140 -8.11 -7.93 9.80
N MET A 141 -6.78 -7.69 9.84
CA MET A 141 -5.81 -8.44 9.02
C MET A 141 -5.45 -9.82 9.58
N SER A 142 -5.70 -10.08 10.87
CA SER A 142 -5.45 -11.38 11.51
C SER A 142 -6.67 -12.31 11.54
N GLU A 143 -7.88 -11.73 11.49
CA GLU A 143 -9.16 -12.45 11.57
C GLU A 143 -9.74 -12.82 10.19
N LYS A 144 -9.21 -12.28 9.09
CA LYS A 144 -9.53 -12.72 7.70
C LYS A 144 -8.76 -14.00 7.28
N ARG A 145 -8.66 -14.98 8.19
CA ARG A 145 -8.13 -16.32 7.90
C ARG A 145 -9.26 -17.32 7.69
#